data_AF-A0A3D1CH49-F1
#
_entry.id   AF-A0A3D1CH49-F1
#
_cell.length_a   1.000
_cell.length_b   1.000
_cell.length_c   1.000
_cell.angle_alpha   90.00
_cell.angle_beta   90.00
_cell.angle_gamma   90.00
#
_symmetry.space_group_name_H-M   'P 1'
#
loop_
_entity.id
_entity.type
_entity.pdbx_description
1 polymer ?
#
loop_
_entity_poly.entity_id
_entity_poly.type
_entity_poly.pdbx_seq_one_letter_code
_entity_poly.pdbx_strand_id
1 'polypeptide(L)' 'RNVLGGLTAREAKVLRMRFGIDMNTDHTLEEVGKQFDVTRERIRQIEAKALRKLRHPSRSE' A
#
# COMPACT_ATOMS: atom_id res chain seq x y z
N ARG A 1 -1.64 -16.92 -4.59
CA ARG A 1 -0.51 -16.20 -3.95
C ARG A 1 -1.01 -14.81 -3.56
N ASN A 2 -1.40 -14.60 -2.31
CA ASN A 2 -1.98 -13.32 -1.88
C ASN A 2 -0.82 -12.39 -1.49
N VAL A 3 -0.27 -11.66 -2.47
CA VAL A 3 0.96 -10.84 -2.32
C VAL A 3 0.86 -9.88 -1.14
N LEU A 4 -0.36 -9.42 -0.82
CA LEU A 4 -0.62 -8.50 0.29
C LEU A 4 -0.78 -9.17 1.66
N GLY A 5 -0.84 -10.51 1.73
CA GLY A 5 -1.16 -11.26 2.97
C GLY A 5 -0.16 -11.07 4.11
N GLY A 6 1.08 -10.67 3.81
CA GLY A 6 2.10 -10.40 4.81
C GLY A 6 2.16 -8.94 5.29
N LEU A 7 1.33 -8.05 4.73
CA LEU A 7 1.31 -6.64 5.10
C LEU A 7 0.33 -6.38 6.24
N THR A 8 0.54 -5.29 6.97
CA THR A 8 -0.49 -4.81 7.89
C THR A 8 -1.73 -4.37 7.12
N ALA A 9 -2.91 -4.40 7.74
CA ALA A 9 -4.16 -3.98 7.10
C ALA A 9 -4.06 -2.55 6.51
N ARG A 10 -3.32 -1.64 7.17
CA ARG A 10 -3.09 -0.28 6.69
C ARG A 10 -2.19 -0.25 5.45
N GLU A 11 -1.08 -0.99 5.44
CA GLU A 11 -0.18 -1.11 4.29
C GLU A 11 -0.89 -1.74 3.09
N ALA A 12 -1.62 -2.84 3.31
CA ALA A 12 -2.39 -3.51 2.28
C ALA A 12 -3.46 -2.58 1.68
N LYS A 13 -4.21 -1.85 2.53
CA LYS A 13 -5.24 -0.91 2.06
C LYS A 13 -4.64 0.26 1.27
N VAL A 14 -3.51 0.83 1.71
CA VAL A 14 -2.80 1.87 0.95
C VAL A 14 -2.37 1.34 -0.42
N LEU A 15 -1.78 0.14 -0.51
CA LEU A 15 -1.39 -0.43 -1.80
C LEU A 15 -2.59 -0.77 -2.69
N ARG A 16 -3.67 -1.32 -2.14
CA ARG A 16 -4.92 -1.58 -2.89
C ARG A 16 -5.44 -0.32 -3.55
N MET A 17 -5.54 0.75 -2.78
CA MET A 17 -6.01 2.04 -3.30
C MET A 17 -5.04 2.66 -4.31
N ARG A 18 -3.73 2.59 -4.06
CA ARG A 18 -2.70 3.18 -4.95
C ARG A 18 -2.58 2.47 -6.29
N PHE A 19 -2.81 1.15 -6.33
CA PHE A 19 -2.60 0.32 -7.51
C PHE A 19 -3.90 -0.28 -8.08
N GLY A 20 -5.07 0.10 -7.56
CA GLY A 20 -6.35 -0.44 -7.98
C GLY A 20 -6.49 -1.96 -7.73
N ILE A 21 -5.78 -2.51 -6.74
CA ILE A 21 -5.86 -3.95 -6.45
C ILE A 21 -7.19 -4.21 -5.73
N ASP A 22 -8.00 -5.10 -6.28
CA ASP A 22 -9.36 -5.39 -5.82
C ASP A 22 -10.32 -4.17 -5.91
N MET A 23 -9.97 -3.15 -6.72
CA MET A 23 -10.76 -1.92 -6.91
C MET A 23 -10.80 -1.52 -8.40
N ASN A 24 -11.85 -0.82 -8.83
CA ASN A 24 -11.97 -0.38 -10.22
C ASN A 24 -11.11 0.85 -10.57
N THR A 25 -10.52 1.52 -9.58
CA THR A 25 -9.79 2.77 -9.76
C THR A 25 -8.55 2.85 -8.87
N ASP A 26 -7.46 3.37 -9.43
CA ASP A 26 -6.30 3.81 -8.65
C ASP A 26 -6.52 5.21 -8.06
N HIS A 27 -5.80 5.51 -6.99
CA HIS A 27 -5.85 6.78 -6.29
C HIS A 27 -4.45 7.38 -6.17
N THR A 28 -4.38 8.71 -6.23
CA THR A 28 -3.15 9.45 -5.97
C THR A 28 -2.75 9.38 -4.50
N LEU A 29 -1.47 9.64 -4.20
CA LEU A 29 -0.98 9.74 -2.81
C LEU A 29 -1.76 10.76 -1.96
N GLU A 30 -2.28 11.80 -2.60
CA GLU A 30 -3.01 12.87 -1.93
C GLU A 30 -4.45 12.48 -1.60
N GLU A 31 -5.15 11.79 -2.52
CA GLU A 31 -6.49 11.25 -2.26
C GLU A 31 -6.46 10.16 -1.19
N VAL A 32 -5.45 9.28 -1.25
CA VAL A 32 -5.22 8.29 -0.19
C VAL A 32 -4.88 9.01 1.12
N GLY A 33 -4.07 10.06 1.10
CA GLY A 33 -3.75 10.86 2.28
C GLY A 33 -5.01 11.41 2.96
N LYS A 34 -5.91 12.00 2.16
CA LYS A 34 -7.22 12.51 2.62
C LYS A 34 -8.08 11.42 3.27
N GLN A 35 -8.17 10.22 2.67
CA GLN A 35 -8.97 9.13 3.24
C GLN A 35 -8.39 8.54 4.54
N PHE A 36 -7.07 8.62 4.73
CA PHE A 36 -6.39 8.11 5.92
C PHE A 36 -6.10 9.20 6.96
N ASP A 37 -6.59 10.42 6.73
CA ASP A 37 -6.33 11.61 7.55
C ASP A 37 -4.83 11.82 7.83
N VAL A 38 -4.02 11.71 6.78
CA VAL A 38 -2.57 11.91 6.85
C VAL A 38 -2.04 12.66 5.65
N THR A 39 -0.82 13.19 5.79
CA THR A 39 -0.15 13.89 4.70
C THR A 39 0.21 12.96 3.55
N ARG A 40 0.33 13.53 2.35
CA ARG A 40 0.84 12.86 1.15
C ARG A 40 2.16 12.13 1.41
N GLU A 41 3.08 12.79 2.10
CA GLU A 41 4.40 12.21 2.42
C GLU A 41 4.28 11.01 3.35
N ARG A 42 3.31 11.02 4.28
CA ARG A 42 3.06 9.86 5.13
C ARG A 42 2.59 8.64 4.32
N ILE A 43 1.74 8.83 3.31
CA ILE A 43 1.35 7.74 2.39
C ILE A 43 2.56 7.23 1.61
N ARG A 44 3.40 8.11 1.08
CA ARG A 44 4.64 7.73 0.37
C ARG A 44 5.55 6.86 1.25
N GLN A 45 5.74 7.22 2.51
CA GLN A 45 6.53 6.43 3.45
C GLN A 45 5.94 5.03 3.70
N ILE A 46 4.60 4.94 3.84
CA ILE A 46 3.90 3.66 4.03
C ILE A 46 4.07 2.79 2.77
N GLU A 47 3.91 3.37 1.58
CA GLU A 47 4.10 2.69 0.30
C GLU A 47 5.52 2.12 0.17
N ALA A 48 6.54 2.96 0.40
CA ALA A 48 7.94 2.52 0.35
C ALA A 48 8.24 1.41 1.36
N LYS A 49 7.71 1.51 2.59
CA LYS A 49 7.86 0.49 3.62
C LYS A 49 7.19 -0.83 3.23
N ALA A 50 5.97 -0.77 2.68
CA ALA A 50 5.23 -1.95 2.23
C ALA A 50 5.94 -2.64 1.06
N LEU A 51 6.37 -1.88 0.04
CA LEU A 51 7.14 -2.40 -1.09
C LEU A 51 8.45 -3.06 -0.63
N ARG A 52 9.16 -2.46 0.33
CA ARG A 52 10.36 -3.07 0.92
C ARG A 52 10.06 -4.41 1.59
N LYS A 53 8.93 -4.53 2.30
CA LYS A 53 8.50 -5.80 2.91
C LYS A 53 8.16 -6.86 1.85
N LEU A 54 7.52 -6.46 0.74
CA LEU A 54 7.16 -7.38 -0.35
C LEU A 54 8.39 -7.87 -1.13
N ARG A 55 9.44 -7.04 -1.25
CA ARG A 55 10.69 -7.41 -1.94
C ARG A 55 11.63 -8.28 -1.10
N HIS A 56 11.30 -8.58 0.15
CA HIS A 56 12.17 -9.39 1.00
C HIS A 56 12.13 -10.85 0.54
N PRO A 57 13.28 -11.49 0.25
CA PRO A 57 13.33 -12.82 -0.38
C PRO A 57 12.61 -13.89 0.44
N SER A 58 12.59 -13.77 1.78
CA SER A 58 11.84 -14.67 2.67
C SER A 58 10.30 -14.62 2.51
N ARG A 59 9.77 -13.75 1.64
CA ARG A 59 8.34 -13.56 1.36
C ARG A 59 7.99 -13.74 -0.13
N SER A 60 8.99 -14.01 -0.97
CA SER A 60 8.83 -14.26 -2.41
C SER A 60 8.61 -15.74 -2.76
N GLU A 61 8.49 -16.61 -1.75
CA GLU A 61 8.16 -18.04 -1.89
C GLU A 61 6.69 -18.31 -1.56
#